data_AF-A0A928CUV6-F1
#
_entry.id   AF-A0A928CUV6-F1
#
_cell.length_a   1.000
_cell.length_b   1.000
_cell.length_c   1.000
_cell.angle_alpha   90.00
_cell.angle_beta   90.00
_cell.angle_gamma   90.00
#
_symmetry.space_group_name_H-M   'P 1'
#
loop_
_entity.id
_entity.type
_entity.pdbx_description
1 polymer ?
#
loop_
_entity_poly.entity_id
_entity_poly.type
_entity_poly.pdbx_seq_one_letter_code
_entity_poly.pdbx_strand_id
1 'polypeptide(L)'
;MNRKKIIDWITYLANMLVALPIFGLISCAVFWLGYQGIFLHANPPVWAQWCVPLMIDLMPTVLWGRYQYRILILKKTLSPHETRRTLLILAGCIVIAFLLIFGLAGSGYSKPERMEKVRKKMQEIEQKQKIQEQQIKELQLEKPK
;
A
#
# COMPACT_ATOMS: atom_id res chain seq x y z
N MET A 1 -42.49 -1.64 3.71
CA MET A 1 -41.19 -2.31 3.95
C MET A 1 -40.98 -2.46 5.45
N ASN A 2 -40.66 -3.66 5.95
CA ASN A 2 -40.60 -3.95 7.39
C ASN A 2 -39.38 -3.27 8.04
N ARG A 3 -39.57 -2.41 9.07
CA ARG A 3 -38.48 -1.62 9.71
C ARG A 3 -37.28 -2.48 10.10
N LYS A 4 -37.52 -3.71 10.54
CA LYS A 4 -36.46 -4.68 10.89
C LYS A 4 -35.54 -5.02 9.72
N LYS A 5 -36.10 -5.24 8.51
CA LYS A 5 -35.30 -5.47 7.29
C LYS A 5 -34.45 -4.26 6.94
N ILE A 6 -34.98 -3.05 7.12
CA ILE A 6 -34.25 -1.81 6.83
C ILE A 6 -33.03 -1.69 7.73
N ILE A 7 -33.19 -1.96 9.03
CA ILE A 7 -32.09 -1.96 10.00
C ILE A 7 -31.03 -3.00 9.62
N ASP A 8 -31.44 -4.24 9.30
CA ASP A 8 -30.52 -5.32 8.90
C ASP A 8 -29.67 -4.91 7.67
N TRP A 9 -30.26 -4.22 6.68
CA TRP A 9 -29.55 -3.70 5.51
C TRP A 9 -28.61 -2.52 5.83
N ILE A 10 -29.03 -1.60 6.71
CA ILE A 10 -28.19 -0.48 7.16
C ILE A 10 -26.97 -1.01 7.91
N THR A 11 -27.16 -1.99 8.81
CA THR A 11 -26.06 -2.63 9.55
C THR A 11 -25.10 -3.34 8.61
N TYR A 12 -25.62 -4.07 7.60
CA TYR A 12 -24.79 -4.68 6.57
C TYR A 12 -23.93 -3.63 5.84
N LEU A 13 -24.53 -2.53 5.39
CA LEU A 13 -23.82 -1.48 4.66
C LEU A 13 -22.75 -0.80 5.53
N ALA A 14 -23.08 -0.50 6.79
CA ALA A 14 -22.13 0.07 7.75
C ALA A 14 -20.93 -0.86 7.99
N ASN A 15 -21.17 -2.16 8.16
CA ASN A 15 -20.11 -3.15 8.36
C ASN A 15 -19.21 -3.31 7.13
N MET A 16 -19.75 -3.12 5.91
CA MET A 16 -18.96 -3.11 4.68
C MET A 16 -18.11 -1.84 4.56
N LEU A 17 -18.69 -0.68 4.88
CA LEU A 17 -17.99 0.62 4.83
C LEU A 17 -16.82 0.68 5.81
N VAL A 18 -16.94 0.09 6.99
CA VAL A 18 -15.86 0.04 7.98
C VAL A 18 -14.75 -0.93 7.55
N ALA A 19 -15.10 -2.04 6.89
CA ALA A 19 -14.13 -3.05 6.50
C ALA A 19 -13.31 -2.67 5.26
N LEU A 20 -13.88 -1.92 4.32
CA LEU A 20 -13.22 -1.44 3.10
C LEU A 20 -11.85 -0.75 3.34
N PRO A 21 -11.73 0.28 4.21
CA PRO A 21 -10.44 0.94 4.43
C PRO A 21 -9.42 0.01 5.09
N ILE A 22 -9.88 -0.94 5.92
CA ILE A 22 -9.00 -1.94 6.54
C ILE A 22 -8.43 -2.85 5.45
N PHE A 23 -9.29 -3.45 4.62
CA PHE A 23 -8.83 -4.32 3.55
C PHE A 23 -7.96 -3.58 2.54
N GLY A 24 -8.29 -2.33 2.20
CA GLY A 24 -7.47 -1.51 1.30
C GLY A 24 -6.06 -1.32 1.84
N LEU A 25 -5.91 -1.03 3.14
CA LEU A 25 -4.59 -0.93 3.79
C LEU A 25 -3.82 -2.25 3.75
N ILE A 26 -4.48 -3.38 4.03
CA ILE A 26 -3.87 -4.71 3.97
C ILE A 26 -3.38 -5.00 2.56
N SER A 27 -4.22 -4.75 1.56
CA SER A 27 -3.95 -5.03 0.15
C SER A 27 -2.81 -4.18 -0.39
N CYS A 28 -2.77 -2.90 -0.02
CA CYS A 28 -1.65 -2.01 -0.30
C CYS A 28 -0.36 -2.49 0.36
N ALA A 29 -0.40 -2.94 1.62
CA ALA A 29 0.77 -3.45 2.32
C ALA A 29 1.32 -4.74 1.68
N VAL A 30 0.43 -5.68 1.33
CA VAL A 30 0.79 -6.93 0.64
C VAL A 30 1.37 -6.62 -0.74
N PHE A 31 0.72 -5.73 -1.50
CA PHE A 31 1.23 -5.32 -2.81
C PHE A 31 2.58 -4.64 -2.70
N TRP A 32 2.77 -3.71 -1.75
CA TRP A 32 4.04 -3.02 -1.54
C TRP A 32 5.18 -4.01 -1.28
N LEU A 33 4.94 -5.04 -0.48
CA LEU A 33 5.95 -6.06 -0.18
C LEU A 33 6.23 -6.99 -1.35
N GLY A 34 5.18 -7.43 -2.05
CA GLY A 34 5.34 -8.14 -3.31
C GLY A 34 6.09 -7.28 -4.33
N TYR A 35 5.87 -5.97 -4.31
CA TYR A 35 6.53 -5.04 -5.20
C TYR A 35 8.03 -4.90 -4.89
N GLN A 36 8.38 -4.71 -3.62
CA GLN A 36 9.77 -4.63 -3.17
C GLN A 36 10.56 -5.93 -3.41
N GLY A 37 9.91 -7.10 -3.25
CA GLY A 37 10.59 -8.40 -3.41
C GLY A 37 10.64 -8.92 -4.84
N ILE A 38 9.54 -8.77 -5.61
CA ILE A 38 9.37 -9.46 -6.91
C ILE A 38 9.39 -8.45 -8.06
N PHE A 39 8.65 -7.34 -7.93
CA PHE A 39 8.45 -6.43 -9.05
C PHE A 39 9.56 -5.40 -9.25
N LEU A 40 10.38 -5.14 -8.23
CA LEU A 40 11.55 -4.27 -8.36
C LEU A 40 12.53 -4.77 -9.44
N HIS A 41 12.54 -6.09 -9.68
CA HIS A 41 13.38 -6.73 -10.70
C HIS A 41 12.66 -6.93 -12.04
N ALA A 42 11.33 -6.93 -12.06
CA ALA A 42 10.51 -7.27 -13.23
C ALA A 42 9.94 -6.05 -13.98
N ASN A 43 10.01 -4.85 -13.38
CA ASN A 43 9.55 -3.59 -13.99
C ASN A 43 8.12 -3.69 -14.58
N PRO A 44 7.11 -4.09 -13.77
CA PRO A 44 5.77 -4.34 -14.28
C PRO A 44 5.15 -3.06 -14.86
N PRO A 45 4.33 -3.20 -15.92
CA PRO A 45 3.64 -2.06 -16.51
C PRO A 45 2.73 -1.37 -15.49
N VAL A 46 2.59 -0.05 -15.61
CA VAL A 46 1.88 0.80 -14.63
C VAL A 46 0.48 0.27 -14.31
N TRP A 47 -0.27 -0.22 -15.30
CA TRP A 47 -1.62 -0.77 -15.07
C TRP A 47 -1.63 -1.96 -14.08
N ALA A 48 -0.61 -2.82 -14.11
CA ALA A 48 -0.52 -3.98 -13.22
C ALA A 48 -0.26 -3.55 -11.77
N GLN A 49 0.42 -2.42 -11.58
CA GLN A 49 0.69 -1.84 -10.25
C GLN A 49 -0.58 -1.37 -9.56
N TRP A 50 -1.63 -1.04 -10.33
CA TRP A 50 -2.95 -0.65 -9.80
C TRP A 50 -3.91 -1.84 -9.72
N CYS A 51 -3.94 -2.70 -10.74
CA CYS A 51 -4.88 -3.82 -10.81
C CYS A 51 -4.59 -4.91 -9.76
N VAL A 52 -3.32 -5.19 -9.47
CA VAL A 52 -2.94 -6.25 -8.51
C VAL A 52 -3.40 -5.93 -7.07
N PRO A 53 -3.12 -4.75 -6.49
CA PRO A 53 -3.63 -4.43 -5.15
C PRO A 53 -5.16 -4.41 -5.11
N LEU A 54 -5.82 -3.94 -6.17
CA LEU A 54 -7.29 -3.98 -6.26
C LEU A 54 -7.83 -5.43 -6.26
N MET A 55 -7.19 -6.35 -6.97
CA MET A 55 -7.59 -7.77 -6.99
C MET A 55 -7.37 -8.44 -5.63
N ILE A 56 -6.27 -8.10 -4.95
CA ILE A 56 -5.97 -8.58 -3.59
C ILE A 56 -7.02 -8.07 -2.61
N ASP A 57 -7.52 -6.84 -2.79
CA ASP A 57 -8.53 -6.22 -1.93
C ASP A 57 -9.94 -6.75 -2.15
N LEU A 58 -10.26 -7.09 -3.40
CA LEU A 58 -11.59 -7.57 -3.76
C LEU A 58 -11.92 -8.89 -3.07
N MET A 59 -10.93 -9.78 -2.94
CA MET A 59 -11.14 -11.12 -2.40
C MET A 59 -11.60 -11.13 -0.92
N PRO A 60 -10.89 -10.50 0.05
CA PRO A 60 -11.32 -10.42 1.43
C PRO A 60 -12.61 -9.59 1.57
N THR A 61 -12.78 -8.53 0.79
CA THR A 61 -14.00 -7.70 0.79
C THR A 61 -15.23 -8.52 0.38
N VAL A 62 -15.14 -9.31 -0.68
CA VAL A 62 -16.23 -10.19 -1.13
C VAL A 62 -16.51 -11.29 -0.11
N LEU A 63 -15.48 -11.90 0.47
CA LEU A 63 -15.65 -12.93 1.51
C LEU A 63 -16.35 -12.37 2.76
N TRP A 64 -15.93 -11.19 3.22
CA TRP A 64 -16.55 -10.48 4.33
C TRP A 64 -18.00 -10.12 4.04
N GLY A 65 -18.28 -9.57 2.86
CA GLY A 65 -19.65 -9.25 2.44
C GLY A 65 -20.55 -10.48 2.38
N ARG A 66 -20.07 -11.60 1.83
CA ARG A 66 -20.86 -12.85 1.81
C ARG A 66 -21.14 -13.39 3.21
N TYR A 67 -20.18 -13.27 4.13
CA TYR A 67 -20.36 -13.67 5.52
C TYR A 67 -21.43 -12.80 6.22
N GLN A 68 -21.30 -11.47 6.13
CA GLN A 68 -22.25 -10.52 6.71
C GLN A 68 -23.66 -10.68 6.13
N TYR A 69 -23.76 -10.89 4.81
CA TYR A 69 -25.04 -11.10 4.13
C TYR A 69 -25.76 -12.36 4.62
N ARG A 70 -25.03 -13.47 4.83
CA ARG A 70 -25.61 -14.73 5.33
C ARG A 70 -26.14 -14.59 6.76
N ILE A 71 -25.45 -13.84 7.62
CA ILE A 71 -25.84 -13.67 9.03
C ILE A 71 -26.96 -12.65 9.17
N LEU A 72 -26.81 -11.46 8.62
CA LEU A 72 -27.71 -10.33 8.86
C LEU A 72 -28.97 -10.40 8.00
N ILE A 73 -28.80 -10.68 6.70
CA ILE A 73 -29.91 -10.62 5.74
C ILE A 73 -30.63 -11.96 5.63
N LEU A 74 -29.89 -13.05 5.43
CA LEU A 74 -30.48 -14.39 5.29
C LEU A 74 -30.81 -15.05 6.64
N LYS A 75 -30.31 -14.51 7.76
CA LYS A 75 -30.48 -15.07 9.12
C LYS A 75 -30.15 -16.56 9.18
N LYS A 76 -29.21 -16.98 8.34
CA LYS A 76 -28.79 -18.36 8.24
C LYS A 76 -27.83 -18.62 9.40
N THR A 77 -28.16 -19.58 10.24
CA THR A 77 -27.22 -20.14 11.21
C THR A 77 -26.08 -20.78 10.42
N LEU A 78 -24.92 -20.12 10.38
CA LEU A 78 -23.73 -20.73 9.81
C LEU A 78 -23.33 -21.92 10.68
N SER A 79 -22.91 -23.01 10.04
CA SER A 79 -22.33 -24.11 10.79
C SER A 79 -21.08 -23.61 11.51
N PRO A 80 -20.77 -24.13 12.71
CA PRO A 80 -19.57 -23.75 13.45
C PRO A 80 -18.28 -23.93 12.63
N HIS A 81 -18.28 -24.86 11.66
CA HIS A 81 -17.18 -25.08 10.74
C HIS A 81 -17.00 -23.94 9.72
N GLU A 82 -18.09 -23.44 9.12
CA GLU A 82 -18.02 -22.31 8.18
C GLU A 82 -17.59 -21.03 8.90
N THR A 83 -18.14 -20.75 10.08
CA THR A 83 -17.78 -19.59 10.90
C THR A 83 -16.30 -19.62 11.27
N ARG A 84 -15.79 -20.76 11.76
CA ARG A 84 -14.35 -20.91 12.06
C ARG A 84 -13.49 -20.68 10.83
N ARG A 85 -13.88 -21.20 9.66
CA ARG A 85 -13.10 -21.03 8.43
C ARG A 85 -13.04 -19.57 8.01
N THR A 86 -14.15 -18.84 8.04
CA THR A 86 -14.17 -17.40 7.71
C THR A 86 -13.36 -16.60 8.73
N LEU A 87 -13.51 -16.87 10.02
CA LEU A 87 -12.74 -16.21 11.08
C LEU A 87 -11.24 -16.49 10.96
N LEU A 88 -10.83 -17.72 10.63
CA LEU A 88 -9.44 -18.07 10.41
C LEU A 88 -8.85 -17.33 9.20
N ILE A 89 -9.60 -17.20 8.11
CA ILE A 89 -9.16 -16.44 6.94
C ILE A 89 -9.00 -14.96 7.30
N LEU A 90 -9.96 -14.36 8.00
CA LEU A 90 -9.87 -12.97 8.47
C LEU A 90 -8.72 -12.75 9.44
N ALA A 91 -8.57 -13.64 10.43
CA ALA A 91 -7.46 -13.58 11.39
C ALA A 91 -6.12 -13.73 10.67
N GLY A 92 -6.02 -14.63 9.68
CA GLY A 92 -4.86 -14.76 8.82
C GLY A 92 -4.54 -13.46 8.07
N CYS A 93 -5.54 -12.81 7.46
CA CYS A 93 -5.36 -11.52 6.80
C CYS A 93 -4.88 -10.43 7.76
N ILE A 94 -5.43 -10.36 8.98
CA ILE A 94 -5.04 -9.38 10.00
C ILE A 94 -3.61 -9.64 10.52
N VAL A 95 -3.27 -10.91 10.81
CA VAL A 95 -1.93 -11.27 11.29
C VAL A 95 -0.88 -10.98 10.23
N ILE A 96 -1.16 -11.33 8.97
CA ILE A 96 -0.31 -10.95 7.84
C ILE A 96 -0.17 -9.43 7.85
N ALA A 97 -1.25 -8.66 7.81
CA ALA A 97 -1.20 -7.20 7.84
C ALA A 97 -0.34 -6.63 8.99
N PHE A 98 -0.50 -7.14 10.21
CA PHE A 98 0.31 -6.73 11.37
C PHE A 98 1.78 -7.04 11.17
N LEU A 99 2.13 -8.27 10.75
CA LEU A 99 3.51 -8.65 10.47
C LEU A 99 4.12 -7.78 9.37
N LEU A 100 3.34 -7.37 8.38
CA LEU A 100 3.80 -6.50 7.30
C LEU A 100 4.02 -5.04 7.79
N ILE A 101 3.11 -4.50 8.60
CA ILE A 101 3.25 -3.15 9.18
C ILE A 101 4.47 -3.07 10.11
N PHE A 102 4.63 -4.04 11.02
CA PHE A 102 5.73 -4.05 11.99
C PHE A 102 7.05 -4.52 11.37
N GLY A 103 7.03 -5.41 10.39
CA GLY A 103 8.23 -5.85 9.65
C GLY A 103 8.85 -4.74 8.81
N LEU A 104 8.04 -3.82 8.26
CA LEU A 104 8.51 -2.67 7.47
C LEU A 104 8.99 -1.48 8.31
N ALA A 105 8.46 -1.30 9.54
CA ALA A 105 8.99 -0.31 10.48
C ALA A 105 10.48 -0.54 10.79
N GLY A 106 10.96 -1.78 10.67
CA GLY A 106 12.38 -2.14 10.83
C GLY A 106 13.25 -1.97 9.58
N SER A 107 12.70 -2.01 8.36
CA SER A 107 13.49 -1.96 7.12
C SER A 107 13.55 -0.59 6.45
N GLY A 108 12.75 0.38 6.90
CA GLY A 108 12.62 1.72 6.31
C GLY A 108 13.68 2.74 6.71
N TYR A 109 14.59 2.43 7.64
CA TYR A 109 15.73 3.31 7.91
C TYR A 109 16.78 3.13 6.82
N SER A 110 16.62 3.84 5.71
CA SER A 110 17.70 4.14 4.78
C SER A 110 18.91 4.57 5.59
N LYS A 111 19.96 3.73 5.59
CA LYS A 111 21.20 3.98 6.34
C LYS A 111 21.65 5.43 6.12
N PRO A 112 21.89 6.23 7.17
CA PRO A 112 22.27 7.64 7.05
C PRO A 112 23.50 7.84 6.15
N GLU A 113 24.38 6.85 6.05
CA GLU A 113 25.52 6.82 5.13
C GLU A 113 25.16 7.04 3.65
N ARG A 114 24.02 6.51 3.17
CA ARG A 114 23.62 6.65 1.76
C ARG A 114 23.18 8.08 1.45
N MET A 115 22.46 8.69 2.39
CA MET A 115 22.04 10.10 2.31
C MET A 115 23.23 11.05 2.40
N GLU A 116 24.21 10.75 3.26
CA GLU A 116 25.43 11.55 3.37
C GLU A 116 26.27 11.48 2.09
N LYS A 117 26.38 10.30 1.47
CA LYS A 117 27.08 10.13 0.18
C LYS A 117 26.40 10.88 -0.96
N VAL A 118 25.07 10.92 -0.98
CA VAL A 118 24.31 11.71 -1.96
C VAL A 118 24.50 13.21 -1.73
N ARG A 119 24.52 13.66 -0.47
CA ARG A 119 24.74 15.06 -0.10
C ARG A 119 26.13 15.56 -0.52
N LYS A 120 27.18 14.75 -0.29
CA LYS A 120 28.56 15.06 -0.73
C LYS A 120 28.65 15.16 -2.25
N LYS A 121 28.05 14.24 -3.00
CA LYS A 121 28.02 14.31 -4.47
C LYS A 121 27.28 15.54 -4.99
N MET A 122 26.20 15.96 -4.34
CA MET A 122 25.45 17.14 -4.75
C MET A 122 26.26 18.43 -4.52
N GLN A 123 26.99 18.52 -3.41
CA GLN A 123 27.92 19.63 -3.14
C GLN A 123 29.09 19.69 -4.13
N GLU A 124 29.66 18.54 -4.52
CA GLU A 124 30.72 18.49 -5.53
C GLU A 124 30.22 18.98 -6.90
N ILE A 125 29.00 18.63 -7.29
CA ILE A 125 28.41 19.08 -8.56
C ILE A 125 28.17 20.60 -8.52
N GLU A 126 27.65 21.13 -7.42
CA GLU A 126 27.40 22.56 -7.27
C GLU A 126 28.71 23.39 -7.32
N GLN A 127 29.79 22.88 -6.70
CA GLN A 127 31.10 23.51 -6.79
C GLN A 127 31.65 23.51 -8.21
N LYS A 128 31.55 22.38 -8.93
CA LYS A 128 31.99 22.29 -10.33
C LYS A 128 31.24 23.26 -11.24
N GLN A 129 29.93 23.43 -11.03
CA GLN A 129 29.13 24.41 -11.78
C GLN A 129 29.59 25.85 -11.52
N LYS A 130 29.85 26.23 -10.26
CA LYS A 130 30.33 27.58 -9.93
C LYS A 130 31.70 27.88 -10.56
N ILE A 131 32.62 26.92 -10.55
CA ILE A 131 33.94 27.08 -11.19
C ILE A 131 33.78 27.23 -12.70
N GLN A 132 32.91 26.42 -13.32
CA GLN A 132 32.65 26.50 -14.75
C GLN A 132 32.01 27.84 -15.15
N GLU A 133 31.08 28.37 -14.35
CA GLU A 133 30.49 29.69 -14.57
C GLU A 133 31.52 30.82 -14.43
N GLN A 134 32.45 30.72 -13.49
CA GLN A 134 33.54 31.69 -13.34
C GLN A 134 34.49 31.68 -14.54
N GLN A 135 34.90 30.49 -15.00
CA GLN A 135 35.75 30.35 -16.20
C GLN A 135 35.07 30.90 -17.46
N ILE A 136 33.75 30.70 -17.61
CA ILE A 136 32.99 31.26 -18.73
C ILE A 136 32.97 32.79 -18.66
N LYS A 137 32.82 33.38 -17.47
CA LYS A 137 32.86 34.85 -17.28
C LYS A 137 34.23 35.43 -17.60
N GLU A 138 35.31 34.78 -17.18
CA GLU A 138 36.69 35.21 -17.48
C GLU A 138 36.98 35.15 -18.98
N LEU A 139 36.59 34.06 -19.66
CA LEU A 139 36.73 33.91 -21.12
C LEU A 139 35.89 34.92 -21.93
N GLN A 140 34.79 35.43 -21.36
CA GLN A 140 33.99 36.49 -21.99
C GLN A 140 34.59 37.89 -21.79
N LEU A 141 35.36 38.10 -20.72
CA LEU A 141 36.10 39.34 -20.45
C LEU A 141 37.39 39.45 -21.26
N GLU A 142 38.00 38.31 -21.63
CA GLU A 142 39.25 38.27 -22.42
C GLU A 142 39.07 38.42 -23.94
N LYS A 143 37.84 38.45 -24.47
CA LYS A 143 37.63 38.76 -25.89
C LYS A 143 37.81 40.27 -26.12
N PRO A 144 38.89 40.72 -26.79
CA PRO A 144 39.01 42.13 -27.15
C PRO A 144 38.01 42.44 -28.27
N LYS A 145 37.47 43.66 -28.24
CA LYS A 145 36.78 44.28 -29.38
C LYS A 145 37.76 44.55 -30.51
#